data_AF-A0A6L7U5U4-F1
#
_entry.id   AF-A0A6L7U5U4-F1
#
_cell.length_a   1.000
_cell.length_b   1.000
_cell.length_c   1.000
_cell.angle_alpha   90.00
_cell.angle_beta   90.00
_cell.angle_gamma   90.00
#
_symmetry.space_group_name_H-M   'P 1'
#
loop_
_entity.id
_entity.type
_entity.pdbx_description
1 polymer ?
#
loop_
_entity_poly.entity_id
_entity_poly.type
_entity_poly.pdbx_seq_one_letter_code
_entity_poly.pdbx_strand_id
1 'polypeptide(L)'
;MAAVKVPTGEAQRQAADAAPRDVAPHWSLAPSAWPGAETPVPYPARAWRTRVRLQVLSAWQAQLEALSHHDPDYIYDPGHEYAEDWTTDPAYRRDGVRLYRYDREGFLMPPGSFHSRFIDLVLQTLCLVLGRRVCREPDLHFPARLGADLCLLTQEGELRRRVVSDLAVMPRSWTLTEARERTVDERIIHMDEDDPAPELVVEVVSRSTEAKDFEDNLSLYAALGIPEYLLVDTGEFQTDPNMWLFRRAEPDGAYHVAERGLDLTVCGVPMRLRPAAVPGNVPVFQCRDADTRQWHDHEGSLERRGKVHTALQLLDAVLPSLPSPDRARIEASWQAAGLPVEAVPRILSLQGEPDRWRELLATPSVPEAAHESEHHPSSP
;
A
#
# COMPACT_ATOMS: atom_id res chain seq x y z
N MET A 1 58.17 33.05 -2.88
CA MET A 1 58.24 32.19 -1.68
C MET A 1 56.83 31.77 -1.33
N ALA A 2 56.41 30.60 -1.85
CA ALA A 2 55.08 30.05 -1.67
C ALA A 2 55.21 28.82 -0.76
N ALA A 3 54.55 28.85 0.40
CA ALA A 3 54.49 27.73 1.31
C ALA A 3 53.41 26.75 0.80
N VAL A 4 53.86 25.60 0.31
CA VAL A 4 53.01 24.47 -0.05
C VAL A 4 52.49 23.84 1.24
N LYS A 5 51.19 23.99 1.52
CA LYS A 5 50.49 23.22 2.55
C LYS A 5 50.18 21.82 2.01
N VAL A 6 50.80 20.81 2.61
CA VAL A 6 50.48 19.40 2.43
C VAL A 6 49.18 19.10 3.20
N PRO A 7 48.17 18.46 2.61
CA PRO A 7 47.02 17.98 3.36
C PRO A 7 47.31 16.56 3.89
N THR A 8 47.67 16.48 5.17
CA THR A 8 47.57 15.25 5.97
C THR A 8 46.17 15.19 6.55
N GLY A 9 45.32 14.38 5.94
CA GLY A 9 43.99 14.05 6.44
C GLY A 9 43.65 12.66 5.93
N GLU A 10 44.07 11.65 6.70
CA GLU A 10 43.66 10.27 6.50
C GLU A 10 42.13 10.21 6.56
N ALA A 11 41.52 9.88 5.42
CA ALA A 11 40.13 9.49 5.37
C ALA A 11 39.98 8.22 6.21
N GLN A 12 39.40 8.37 7.40
CA GLN A 12 38.98 7.29 8.25
C GLN A 12 37.88 6.53 7.47
N ARG A 13 38.28 5.49 6.74
CA ARG A 13 37.38 4.52 6.13
C ARG A 13 36.57 3.91 7.27
N GLN A 14 35.34 4.38 7.45
CA GLN A 14 34.36 3.65 8.25
C GLN A 14 34.29 2.24 7.68
N ALA A 15 34.58 1.28 8.56
CA ALA A 15 34.60 -0.13 8.27
C ALA A 15 33.21 -0.58 7.80
N ALA A 16 33.02 -0.56 6.49
CA ALA A 16 32.07 -1.43 5.79
C ALA A 16 32.70 -2.83 5.75
N ASP A 17 32.79 -3.48 6.90
CA ASP A 17 33.11 -4.90 7.04
C ASP A 17 32.53 -5.39 8.38
N ALA A 18 31.21 -5.25 8.51
CA ALA A 18 30.47 -6.21 9.32
C ALA A 18 30.29 -7.44 8.41
N ALA A 19 31.16 -8.42 8.57
CA ALA A 19 30.97 -9.75 7.98
C ALA A 19 29.52 -10.20 8.23
N PRO A 20 28.87 -10.87 7.25
CA PRO A 20 27.56 -11.46 7.50
C PRO A 20 27.73 -12.40 8.69
N ARG A 21 27.09 -12.07 9.81
CA ARG A 21 26.97 -13.03 10.91
C ARG A 21 26.35 -14.28 10.31
N ASP A 22 27.00 -15.42 10.50
CA ASP A 22 26.43 -16.76 10.31
C ASP A 22 25.22 -16.90 11.24
N VAL A 23 24.11 -16.26 10.88
CA VAL A 23 22.81 -16.52 11.47
C VAL A 23 22.29 -17.72 10.71
N ALA A 24 22.19 -18.85 11.40
CA ALA A 24 21.57 -20.06 10.87
C ALA A 24 20.25 -19.70 10.15
N PRO A 25 19.92 -20.36 9.03
CA PRO A 25 18.73 -20.04 8.25
C PRO A 25 17.50 -20.00 9.14
N HIS A 26 16.90 -18.82 9.28
CA HIS A 26 15.68 -18.63 10.05
C HIS A 26 14.54 -19.20 9.20
N TRP A 27 14.29 -20.50 9.37
CA TRP A 27 13.37 -21.38 8.62
C TRP A 27 11.90 -20.91 8.55
N SER A 28 11.59 -19.74 9.10
CA SER A 28 10.25 -19.15 9.18
C SER A 28 10.08 -17.84 8.38
N LEU A 29 11.14 -17.37 7.70
CA LEU A 29 11.05 -16.22 6.79
C LEU A 29 10.63 -16.66 5.38
N ALA A 30 10.00 -15.76 4.64
CA ALA A 30 9.58 -16.02 3.26
C ALA A 30 10.77 -16.43 2.37
N PRO A 31 10.62 -17.44 1.49
CA PRO A 31 11.66 -17.86 0.55
C PRO A 31 12.18 -16.73 -0.36
N SER A 32 11.36 -15.71 -0.63
CA SER A 32 11.79 -14.53 -1.39
C SER A 32 12.90 -13.72 -0.71
N ALA A 33 13.10 -13.89 0.61
CA ALA A 33 14.19 -13.25 1.35
C ALA A 33 15.52 -14.02 1.26
N TRP A 34 15.54 -15.27 0.76
CA TRP A 34 16.75 -16.13 0.72
C TRP A 34 16.74 -17.11 -0.47
N PRO A 35 17.71 -17.07 -1.39
CA PRO A 35 17.85 -18.08 -2.44
C PRO A 35 18.10 -19.48 -1.83
N GLY A 36 17.19 -20.43 -2.07
CA GLY A 36 17.35 -21.84 -1.66
C GLY A 36 16.41 -22.35 -0.56
N ALA A 37 15.45 -21.56 -0.08
CA ALA A 37 14.44 -22.06 0.87
C ALA A 37 13.41 -22.94 0.15
N GLU A 38 13.60 -24.26 0.19
CA GLU A 38 12.60 -25.22 -0.25
C GLU A 38 11.49 -25.39 0.80
N THR A 39 10.25 -25.25 0.34
CA THR A 39 8.95 -25.61 0.95
C THR A 39 8.17 -24.47 1.64
N PRO A 40 6.93 -24.18 1.19
CA PRO A 40 6.00 -23.29 1.91
C PRO A 40 5.48 -23.93 3.20
N VAL A 41 5.17 -23.11 4.20
CA VAL A 41 4.72 -23.56 5.54
C VAL A 41 3.28 -23.10 5.83
N PRO A 42 2.26 -23.72 5.21
CA PRO A 42 0.86 -23.28 5.32
C PRO A 42 0.22 -23.51 6.72
N TYR A 43 -0.98 -22.96 6.93
CA TYR A 43 -1.84 -23.07 8.14
C TYR A 43 -1.84 -24.44 8.88
N PRO A 44 -1.78 -25.62 8.22
CA PRO A 44 -1.65 -26.92 8.89
C PRO A 44 -0.39 -27.07 9.78
N ALA A 45 0.70 -26.38 9.44
CA ALA A 45 1.93 -26.38 10.23
C ALA A 45 1.78 -25.61 11.54
N ARG A 46 1.00 -24.52 11.59
CA ARG A 46 0.67 -23.82 12.85
C ARG A 46 -0.12 -24.73 13.77
N ALA A 47 -1.17 -25.37 13.24
CA ALA A 47 -1.95 -26.36 13.98
C ALA A 47 -1.08 -27.54 14.46
N TRP A 48 -0.07 -27.94 13.70
CA TRP A 48 0.91 -28.94 14.15
C TRP A 48 1.83 -28.40 15.25
N ARG A 49 2.44 -27.21 15.09
CA ARG A 49 3.33 -26.60 16.09
C ARG A 49 2.62 -26.38 17.42
N THR A 50 1.40 -25.86 17.41
CA THR A 50 0.56 -25.75 18.62
C THR A 50 0.33 -27.12 19.25
N ARG A 51 -0.04 -28.14 18.46
CA ARG A 51 -0.21 -29.51 18.97
C ARG A 51 1.06 -30.07 19.59
N VAL A 52 2.23 -29.84 19.00
CA VAL A 52 3.52 -30.27 19.54
C VAL A 52 3.84 -29.53 20.84
N ARG A 53 3.67 -28.21 20.92
CA ARG A 53 3.87 -27.45 22.17
C ARG A 53 2.99 -27.96 23.30
N LEU A 54 1.73 -28.28 23.02
CA LEU A 54 0.82 -28.88 24.00
C LEU A 54 1.28 -30.26 24.49
N GLN A 55 2.02 -31.02 23.67
CA GLN A 55 2.60 -32.32 24.08
C GLN A 55 3.85 -32.16 24.98
N VAL A 56 4.53 -31.01 24.93
CA VAL A 56 5.74 -30.71 25.74
C VAL A 56 5.56 -29.44 26.57
N LEU A 57 4.36 -29.25 27.13
CA LEU A 57 3.94 -27.98 27.74
C LEU A 57 4.91 -27.47 28.82
N SER A 58 5.36 -28.33 29.73
CA SER A 58 6.29 -27.92 30.80
C SER A 58 7.65 -27.46 30.26
N ALA A 59 8.16 -28.09 29.20
CA ALA A 59 9.41 -27.69 28.57
C ALA A 59 9.25 -26.35 27.83
N TRP A 60 8.10 -26.14 27.18
CA TRP A 60 7.76 -24.88 26.55
C TRP A 60 7.59 -23.75 27.58
N GLN A 61 6.94 -24.00 28.71
CA GLN A 61 6.83 -23.02 29.82
C GLN A 61 8.22 -22.64 30.37
N ALA A 62 9.10 -23.62 30.59
CA ALA A 62 10.47 -23.33 31.02
C ALA A 62 11.25 -22.49 30.01
N GLN A 63 10.99 -22.65 28.71
CA GLN A 63 11.56 -21.78 27.68
C GLN A 63 11.02 -20.35 27.75
N LEU A 64 9.72 -20.17 28.01
CA LEU A 64 9.12 -18.85 28.22
C LEU A 64 9.71 -18.15 29.44
N GLU A 65 9.85 -18.86 30.55
CA GLU A 65 10.44 -18.33 31.80
C GLU A 65 11.90 -17.87 31.62
N ALA A 66 12.60 -18.41 30.62
CA ALA A 66 13.97 -18.02 30.28
C ALA A 66 14.06 -16.76 29.41
N LEU A 67 12.95 -16.26 28.85
CA LEU A 67 12.95 -15.04 28.04
C LEU A 67 13.18 -13.81 28.93
N SER A 68 14.01 -12.88 28.45
CA SER A 68 14.36 -11.64 29.17
C SER A 68 13.16 -10.74 29.46
N HIS A 69 12.09 -10.90 28.69
CA HIS A 69 10.85 -10.15 28.79
C HIS A 69 9.72 -10.97 29.44
N HIS A 70 9.99 -12.16 29.98
CA HIS A 70 8.98 -13.02 30.62
C HIS A 70 8.14 -12.27 31.64
N ASP A 71 6.82 -12.49 31.59
CA ASP A 71 5.83 -11.87 32.45
C ASP A 71 5.06 -12.96 33.20
N PRO A 72 5.33 -13.19 34.49
CA PRO A 72 4.68 -14.26 35.25
C PRO A 72 3.16 -14.04 35.42
N ASP A 73 2.68 -12.81 35.23
CA ASP A 73 1.26 -12.48 35.35
C ASP A 73 0.52 -12.57 34.00
N TYR A 74 1.24 -12.74 32.89
CA TYR A 74 0.67 -12.87 31.55
C TYR A 74 0.28 -14.32 31.25
N ILE A 75 -0.93 -14.52 30.72
CA ILE A 75 -1.41 -15.84 30.30
C ILE A 75 -0.93 -16.10 28.86
N TYR A 76 0.21 -16.80 28.75
CA TYR A 76 0.76 -17.19 27.45
C TYR A 76 -0.11 -18.22 26.73
N ASP A 77 -0.38 -17.98 25.44
CA ASP A 77 -1.14 -18.90 24.59
C ASP A 77 -0.20 -19.78 23.74
N PRO A 78 -0.21 -21.12 23.91
CA PRO A 78 0.56 -22.06 23.08
C PRO A 78 0.27 -21.97 21.57
N GLY A 79 -0.85 -21.36 21.18
CA GLY A 79 -1.24 -21.00 19.81
C GLY A 79 -0.34 -19.95 19.14
N HIS A 80 0.48 -19.26 19.94
CA HIS A 80 1.41 -18.22 19.52
C HIS A 80 2.87 -18.64 19.76
N GLU A 81 3.78 -17.83 19.21
CA GLU A 81 5.23 -18.02 19.30
C GLU A 81 5.83 -16.85 20.07
N TYR A 82 6.78 -17.13 20.96
CA TYR A 82 7.48 -16.15 21.76
C TYR A 82 8.97 -16.50 21.69
N ALA A 83 9.77 -15.54 21.27
CA ALA A 83 11.22 -15.65 21.09
C ALA A 83 11.90 -14.46 21.75
N GLU A 84 13.23 -14.43 21.76
CA GLU A 84 14.04 -13.47 22.53
C GLU A 84 13.66 -11.99 22.34
N ASP A 85 13.25 -11.61 21.13
CA ASP A 85 12.91 -10.22 20.79
C ASP A 85 11.65 -10.11 19.92
N TRP A 86 10.84 -11.17 19.83
CA TRP A 86 9.61 -11.15 19.04
C TRP A 86 8.54 -12.13 19.50
N THR A 87 7.29 -11.86 19.09
CA THR A 87 6.14 -12.74 19.31
C THR A 87 5.17 -12.71 18.14
N THR A 88 4.31 -13.73 18.03
CA THR A 88 3.09 -13.68 17.19
C THR A 88 1.81 -13.40 17.97
N ASP A 89 1.89 -13.22 19.30
CA ASP A 89 0.75 -12.92 20.16
C ASP A 89 0.45 -11.40 20.13
N PRO A 90 -0.70 -10.98 19.56
CA PRO A 90 -1.03 -9.56 19.48
C PRO A 90 -1.39 -8.94 20.84
N ALA A 91 -1.78 -9.75 21.83
CA ALA A 91 -2.15 -9.31 23.17
C ALA A 91 -0.94 -9.13 24.09
N TYR A 92 0.21 -9.74 23.75
CA TYR A 92 1.43 -9.61 24.51
C TYR A 92 2.15 -8.29 24.18
N ARG A 93 2.23 -7.38 25.17
CA ARG A 93 2.72 -6.00 24.99
C ARG A 93 3.89 -5.70 25.93
N ARG A 94 5.08 -6.20 25.59
CA ARG A 94 6.33 -5.93 26.33
C ARG A 94 7.29 -5.09 25.48
N ASP A 95 7.93 -4.11 26.11
CA ASP A 95 8.91 -3.24 25.46
C ASP A 95 10.08 -4.06 24.90
N GLY A 96 10.51 -3.71 23.68
CA GLY A 96 11.58 -4.43 22.98
C GLY A 96 11.15 -5.73 22.28
N VAL A 97 9.90 -6.20 22.47
CA VAL A 97 9.37 -7.38 21.81
C VAL A 97 8.59 -6.99 20.56
N ARG A 98 9.07 -7.42 19.39
CA ARG A 98 8.46 -7.11 18.10
C ARG A 98 7.30 -8.06 17.78
N LEU A 99 6.18 -7.53 17.30
CA LEU A 99 5.06 -8.35 16.82
C LEU A 99 5.29 -8.77 15.37
N TYR A 100 5.26 -10.08 15.11
CA TYR A 100 5.26 -10.67 13.78
C TYR A 100 3.91 -11.32 13.48
N ARG A 101 3.58 -11.41 12.19
CA ARG A 101 2.36 -12.07 11.70
C ARG A 101 2.70 -13.09 10.65
N TYR A 102 1.84 -14.08 10.48
CA TYR A 102 1.92 -14.94 9.31
C TYR A 102 1.15 -14.32 8.14
N ASP A 103 1.70 -14.38 6.93
CA ASP A 103 0.96 -14.07 5.70
C ASP A 103 0.00 -15.21 5.32
N ARG A 104 -0.68 -15.04 4.18
CA ARG A 104 -1.65 -16.02 3.63
C ARG A 104 -0.99 -17.38 3.38
N GLU A 105 0.29 -17.38 3.03
CA GLU A 105 1.09 -18.56 2.72
C GLU A 105 1.71 -19.20 3.98
N GLY A 106 1.62 -18.51 5.13
CA GLY A 106 2.05 -18.98 6.43
C GLY A 106 3.49 -18.59 6.81
N PHE A 107 4.07 -17.58 6.18
CA PHE A 107 5.41 -17.06 6.48
C PHE A 107 5.37 -15.89 7.46
N LEU A 108 6.34 -15.82 8.38
CA LEU A 108 6.46 -14.67 9.27
C LEU A 108 6.83 -13.43 8.47
N MET A 109 5.96 -12.43 8.50
CA MET A 109 6.22 -11.11 7.97
C MET A 109 7.00 -10.29 9.01
N PRO A 110 8.06 -9.56 8.59
CA PRO A 110 8.82 -8.71 9.49
C PRO A 110 7.94 -7.63 10.16
N PRO A 111 8.29 -7.16 11.36
CA PRO A 111 7.58 -6.11 12.06
C PRO A 111 7.67 -4.82 11.24
N GLY A 112 6.57 -4.07 11.17
CA GLY A 112 6.44 -2.89 10.30
C GLY A 112 6.20 -3.20 8.83
N SER A 113 6.44 -4.43 8.35
CA SER A 113 6.16 -4.78 6.95
C SER A 113 4.67 -4.76 6.60
N PHE A 114 3.79 -4.96 7.59
CA PHE A 114 2.35 -4.94 7.37
C PHE A 114 1.85 -3.52 7.04
N HIS A 115 2.24 -2.54 7.84
CA HIS A 115 1.89 -1.13 7.64
C HIS A 115 2.46 -0.60 6.31
N SER A 116 3.76 -0.74 6.04
CA SER A 116 4.34 -0.30 4.76
C SER A 116 3.77 -1.03 3.55
N ARG A 117 3.52 -2.35 3.65
CA ARG A 117 2.85 -3.10 2.57
C ARG A 117 1.44 -2.57 2.33
N PHE A 118 0.69 -2.27 3.38
CA PHE A 118 -0.66 -1.75 3.23
C PHE A 118 -0.66 -0.34 2.63
N ILE A 119 0.28 0.53 3.04
CA ILE A 119 0.50 1.84 2.39
C ILE A 119 0.73 1.65 0.89
N ASP A 120 1.60 0.71 0.49
CA ASP A 120 1.84 0.43 -0.93
C ASP A 120 0.58 -0.06 -1.65
N LEU A 121 -0.25 -0.89 -1.02
CA LEU A 121 -1.53 -1.33 -1.59
C LEU A 121 -2.53 -0.17 -1.75
N VAL A 122 -2.61 0.72 -0.76
CA VAL A 122 -3.47 1.93 -0.82
C VAL A 122 -2.96 2.87 -1.91
N LEU A 123 -1.66 3.18 -1.93
CA LEU A 123 -0.99 3.99 -2.95
C LEU A 123 -1.35 3.49 -4.35
N GLN A 124 -1.05 2.22 -4.62
CA GLN A 124 -1.26 1.65 -5.95
C GLN A 124 -2.73 1.64 -6.34
N THR A 125 -3.63 1.38 -5.39
CA THR A 125 -5.08 1.41 -5.62
C THR A 125 -5.58 2.82 -5.91
N LEU A 126 -5.09 3.83 -5.19
CA LEU A 126 -5.38 5.23 -5.47
C LEU A 126 -4.84 5.64 -6.84
N CYS A 127 -3.61 5.25 -7.20
CA CYS A 127 -3.03 5.54 -8.51
C CYS A 127 -3.85 4.95 -9.68
N LEU A 128 -4.55 3.82 -9.48
CA LEU A 128 -5.43 3.25 -10.50
C LEU A 128 -6.61 4.18 -10.85
N VAL A 129 -7.11 4.96 -9.89
CA VAL A 129 -8.32 5.79 -10.06
C VAL A 129 -8.00 7.29 -10.16
N LEU A 130 -6.99 7.76 -9.42
CA LEU A 130 -6.59 9.16 -9.34
C LEU A 130 -5.35 9.48 -10.19
N GLY A 131 -4.76 8.47 -10.83
CA GLY A 131 -3.59 8.62 -11.68
C GLY A 131 -2.36 9.10 -10.92
N ARG A 132 -1.54 9.92 -11.59
CA ARG A 132 -0.25 10.44 -11.09
C ARG A 132 -0.39 11.62 -10.14
N ARG A 133 -1.42 11.63 -9.31
CA ARG A 133 -1.66 12.66 -8.30
C ARG A 133 -1.28 12.20 -6.90
N VAL A 134 -0.99 10.90 -6.72
CA VAL A 134 -0.77 10.29 -5.42
C VAL A 134 0.73 10.22 -5.12
N CYS A 135 1.17 10.87 -4.05
CA CYS A 135 2.53 10.84 -3.52
C CYS A 135 2.63 9.80 -2.41
N ARG A 136 3.73 9.05 -2.37
CA ARG A 136 4.10 8.21 -1.22
C ARG A 136 5.09 8.95 -0.33
N GLU A 137 4.82 8.97 0.97
CA GLU A 137 5.70 9.53 2.00
C GLU A 137 6.21 10.94 1.65
N PRO A 138 5.35 11.90 1.24
CA PRO A 138 5.84 13.21 0.87
C PRO A 138 6.32 14.01 2.09
N ASP A 139 7.43 14.71 1.88
CA ASP A 139 7.96 15.71 2.82
C ASP A 139 7.16 17.01 2.63
N LEU A 140 6.17 17.24 3.49
CA LEU A 140 5.36 18.46 3.48
C LEU A 140 6.06 19.54 4.30
N HIS A 141 6.76 20.45 3.60
CA HIS A 141 7.38 21.62 4.21
C HIS A 141 6.36 22.74 4.40
N PHE A 142 6.42 23.41 5.56
CA PHE A 142 5.47 24.45 5.92
C PHE A 142 6.12 25.63 6.63
N PRO A 143 5.48 26.83 6.57
CA PRO A 143 6.05 28.03 7.16
C PRO A 143 6.36 27.86 8.65
N ALA A 144 7.54 28.29 9.08
CA ALA A 144 8.00 28.15 10.48
C ALA A 144 7.03 28.73 11.52
N ARG A 145 6.26 29.77 11.15
CA ARG A 145 5.20 30.34 11.99
C ARG A 145 4.17 29.30 12.43
N LEU A 146 3.82 28.35 11.55
CA LEU A 146 2.78 27.36 11.82
C LEU A 146 3.27 26.33 12.84
N GLY A 147 4.54 25.94 12.77
CA GLY A 147 5.17 25.13 13.81
C GLY A 147 5.17 25.82 15.17
N ALA A 148 5.36 27.14 15.21
CA ALA A 148 5.30 27.92 16.45
C ALA A 148 3.87 28.05 16.98
N ASP A 149 2.91 28.43 16.13
CA ASP A 149 1.51 28.64 16.50
C ASP A 149 0.87 27.36 17.06
N LEU A 150 1.23 26.20 16.50
CA LEU A 150 0.77 24.88 16.95
C LEU A 150 1.69 24.25 18.01
N CYS A 151 2.78 24.92 18.41
CA CYS A 151 3.76 24.40 19.36
C CYS A 151 4.32 23.01 18.99
N LEU A 152 4.51 22.78 17.68
CA LEU A 152 5.05 21.52 17.15
C LEU A 152 6.57 21.54 17.28
N LEU A 153 7.09 20.69 18.17
CA LEU A 153 8.53 20.58 18.44
C LEU A 153 9.09 19.24 17.95
N THR A 154 10.37 19.23 17.58
CA THR A 154 11.14 17.99 17.36
C THR A 154 11.52 17.36 18.70
N GLN A 155 12.13 16.17 18.67
CA GLN A 155 12.63 15.51 19.88
C GLN A 155 13.74 16.33 20.57
N GLU A 156 14.48 17.13 19.80
CA GLU A 156 15.51 18.05 20.26
C GLU A 156 14.94 19.39 20.77
N GLY A 157 13.62 19.58 20.69
CA GLY A 157 12.94 20.81 21.13
C GLY A 157 12.96 21.96 20.12
N GLU A 158 13.35 21.70 18.87
CA GLU A 158 13.33 22.70 17.81
C GLU A 158 11.94 22.80 17.18
N LEU A 159 11.59 23.96 16.59
CA LEU A 159 10.33 24.11 15.87
C LEU A 159 10.31 23.20 14.64
N ARG A 160 9.29 22.35 14.56
CA ARG A 160 9.04 21.49 13.42
C ARG A 160 8.63 22.35 12.21
N ARG A 161 9.22 22.08 11.05
CA ARG A 161 8.90 22.75 9.77
C ARG A 161 8.48 21.80 8.65
N ARG A 162 8.37 20.51 9.00
CA ARG A 162 8.12 19.44 8.04
C ARG A 162 7.34 18.30 8.69
N VAL A 163 6.41 17.74 7.94
CA VAL A 163 5.74 16.46 8.27
C VAL A 163 5.85 15.50 7.12
N VAL A 164 6.03 14.22 7.44
CA VAL A 164 5.92 13.12 6.48
C VAL A 164 4.60 12.45 6.77
N SER A 165 3.70 12.49 5.79
CA SER A 165 2.46 11.71 5.79
C SER A 165 2.66 10.42 5.01
N ASP A 166 1.92 9.35 5.27
CA ASP A 166 2.03 8.11 4.51
C ASP A 166 1.72 8.32 3.02
N LEU A 167 0.62 9.01 2.70
CA LEU A 167 0.23 9.35 1.33
C LEU A 167 -0.38 10.75 1.25
N ALA A 168 -0.23 11.39 0.09
CA ALA A 168 -0.98 12.61 -0.22
C ALA A 168 -1.53 12.56 -1.65
N VAL A 169 -2.71 13.12 -1.88
CA VAL A 169 -3.28 13.32 -3.20
C VAL A 169 -3.24 14.81 -3.53
N MET A 170 -2.49 15.13 -4.57
CA MET A 170 -2.24 16.50 -5.01
C MET A 170 -3.40 17.04 -5.83
N PRO A 171 -3.57 18.38 -5.95
CA PRO A 171 -4.69 18.93 -6.72
C PRO A 171 -4.72 18.50 -8.18
N ARG A 172 -5.90 18.51 -8.81
CA ARG A 172 -6.06 18.12 -10.23
C ARG A 172 -5.18 18.91 -11.20
N SER A 173 -4.84 20.15 -10.86
CA SER A 173 -3.95 21.00 -11.64
C SER A 173 -2.48 20.62 -11.52
N TRP A 174 -2.14 19.69 -10.62
CA TRP A 174 -0.78 19.26 -10.33
C TRP A 174 -0.63 17.76 -10.56
N THR A 175 -0.04 17.42 -11.70
CA THR A 175 0.28 16.04 -12.04
C THR A 175 1.77 15.81 -11.79
N LEU A 176 2.10 14.79 -11.01
CA LEU A 176 3.47 14.41 -10.76
C LEU A 176 4.13 13.93 -12.06
N THR A 177 5.37 14.34 -12.30
CA THR A 177 6.18 13.74 -13.35
C THR A 177 6.47 12.27 -13.00
N GLU A 178 6.63 11.42 -14.02
CA GLU A 178 6.82 9.97 -13.87
C GLU A 178 8.03 9.58 -12.99
N ALA A 179 8.99 10.50 -12.84
CA ALA A 179 10.17 10.33 -12.01
C ALA A 179 9.88 10.48 -10.49
N ARG A 180 8.84 11.25 -10.10
CA ARG A 180 8.59 11.56 -8.67
C ARG A 180 8.05 10.38 -7.86
N GLU A 181 7.66 9.30 -8.54
CA GLU A 181 7.27 8.06 -7.87
C GLU A 181 8.49 7.32 -7.27
N ARG A 182 9.74 7.64 -7.68
CA ARG A 182 10.91 6.75 -7.48
C ARG A 182 12.10 7.33 -6.70
N THR A 183 12.23 8.64 -6.53
CA THR A 183 13.40 9.25 -5.85
C THR A 183 12.99 10.08 -4.63
N VAL A 184 13.82 10.07 -3.58
CA VAL A 184 13.56 10.74 -2.29
C VAL A 184 13.45 12.26 -2.46
N ASP A 185 14.30 12.85 -3.30
CA ASP A 185 14.35 14.31 -3.51
C ASP A 185 13.13 14.85 -4.26
N GLU A 186 12.37 13.99 -4.94
CA GLU A 186 11.21 14.40 -5.75
C GLU A 186 9.87 14.30 -4.98
N ARG A 187 9.90 13.87 -3.72
CA ARG A 187 8.73 13.75 -2.82
C ARG A 187 8.54 14.97 -1.91
N ILE A 188 9.31 16.03 -2.12
CA ILE A 188 9.25 17.25 -1.31
C ILE A 188 8.19 18.20 -1.88
N ILE A 189 7.31 18.69 -1.01
CA ILE A 189 6.25 19.66 -1.32
C ILE A 189 6.47 20.90 -0.43
N HIS A 190 6.88 22.00 -1.06
CA HIS A 190 7.18 23.27 -0.40
C HIS A 190 5.96 24.20 -0.33
N MET A 191 5.04 23.94 0.60
CA MET A 191 3.89 24.82 0.82
C MET A 191 4.30 26.18 1.42
N ASP A 192 5.56 26.33 1.81
CA ASP A 192 6.20 27.59 2.18
C ASP A 192 6.80 28.37 1.01
N GLU A 193 6.91 27.78 -0.19
CA GLU A 193 7.52 28.36 -1.40
C GLU A 193 6.63 28.24 -2.66
N ASP A 194 5.30 28.22 -2.49
CA ASP A 194 4.26 28.22 -3.54
C ASP A 194 3.79 26.85 -4.08
N ASP A 195 4.32 25.70 -3.62
CA ASP A 195 3.70 24.42 -3.98
C ASP A 195 2.27 24.32 -3.41
N PRO A 196 1.32 23.72 -4.16
CA PRO A 196 -0.05 23.64 -3.72
C PRO A 196 -0.22 22.64 -2.57
N ALA A 197 -1.11 22.94 -1.63
CA ALA A 197 -1.51 22.00 -0.60
C ALA A 197 -2.19 20.75 -1.24
N PRO A 198 -1.99 19.55 -0.69
CA PRO A 198 -2.74 18.36 -1.09
C PRO A 198 -4.27 18.56 -0.96
N GLU A 199 -5.05 17.93 -1.84
CA GLU A 199 -6.50 17.81 -1.68
C GLU A 199 -6.87 16.79 -0.59
N LEU A 200 -6.01 15.78 -0.38
CA LEU A 200 -6.17 14.74 0.61
C LEU A 200 -4.81 14.34 1.19
N VAL A 201 -4.77 14.12 2.50
CA VAL A 201 -3.71 13.33 3.16
C VAL A 201 -4.32 12.03 3.68
N VAL A 202 -3.59 10.93 3.52
CA VAL A 202 -3.97 9.62 4.06
C VAL A 202 -2.90 9.16 5.02
N GLU A 203 -3.31 8.71 6.21
CA GLU A 203 -2.44 8.03 7.17
C GLU A 203 -3.01 6.65 7.49
N VAL A 204 -2.14 5.65 7.53
CA VAL A 204 -2.46 4.30 7.96
C VAL A 204 -2.10 4.19 9.44
N VAL A 205 -3.09 3.98 10.28
CA VAL A 205 -2.86 3.98 11.73
C VAL A 205 -1.88 2.88 12.12
N SER A 206 -0.85 3.24 12.88
CA SER A 206 0.12 2.31 13.48
C SER A 206 0.15 2.46 15.01
N ARG A 207 0.60 1.43 15.73
CA ARG A 207 0.72 1.47 17.20
C ARG A 207 1.56 2.66 17.71
N SER A 208 2.60 3.02 16.97
CA SER A 208 3.53 4.09 17.35
C SER A 208 3.02 5.49 17.02
N THR A 209 2.02 5.61 16.16
CA THR A 209 1.57 6.90 15.61
C THR A 209 0.11 7.23 15.91
N GLU A 210 -0.69 6.29 16.43
CA GLU A 210 -2.13 6.47 16.68
C GLU A 210 -2.47 7.81 17.37
N ALA A 211 -1.88 8.11 18.52
CA ALA A 211 -2.15 9.37 19.24
C ALA A 211 -1.80 10.60 18.40
N LYS A 212 -0.65 10.56 17.69
CA LYS A 212 -0.20 11.64 16.82
C LYS A 212 -1.14 11.82 15.62
N ASP A 213 -1.62 10.73 15.02
CA ASP A 213 -2.48 10.73 13.84
C ASP A 213 -3.89 11.23 14.18
N PHE A 214 -4.41 10.89 15.36
CA PHE A 214 -5.73 11.33 15.84
C PHE A 214 -5.74 12.70 16.55
N GLU A 215 -4.60 13.35 16.80
CA GLU A 215 -4.53 14.62 17.54
C GLU A 215 -3.66 15.67 16.82
N ASP A 216 -2.33 15.50 16.84
CA ASP A 216 -1.37 16.49 16.34
C ASP A 216 -1.51 16.73 14.84
N ASN A 217 -1.60 15.63 14.07
CA ASN A 217 -1.66 15.67 12.62
C ASN A 217 -2.97 16.32 12.13
N LEU A 218 -4.10 16.13 12.82
CA LEU A 218 -5.36 16.81 12.50
C LEU A 218 -5.21 18.33 12.53
N SER A 219 -4.70 18.86 13.64
CA SER A 219 -4.54 20.31 13.82
C SER A 219 -3.57 20.89 12.79
N LEU A 220 -2.46 20.18 12.52
CA LEU A 220 -1.48 20.55 11.52
C LEU A 220 -2.10 20.60 10.10
N TYR A 221 -2.71 19.51 9.64
CA TYR A 221 -3.26 19.45 8.28
C TYR A 221 -4.42 20.43 8.07
N ALA A 222 -5.22 20.69 9.11
CA ALA A 222 -6.26 21.72 9.07
C ALA A 222 -5.66 23.13 8.90
N ALA A 223 -4.59 23.45 9.64
CA ALA A 223 -3.88 24.72 9.54
C ALA A 223 -3.16 24.91 8.21
N LEU A 224 -2.74 23.81 7.57
CA LEU A 224 -2.18 23.79 6.22
C LEU A 224 -3.24 23.99 5.12
N GLY A 225 -4.52 24.04 5.47
CA GLY A 225 -5.61 24.24 4.53
C GLY A 225 -5.93 23.01 3.68
N ILE A 226 -5.48 21.82 4.11
CA ILE A 226 -5.79 20.57 3.43
C ILE A 226 -7.31 20.30 3.59
N PRO A 227 -8.06 20.06 2.50
CA PRO A 227 -9.52 19.91 2.58
C PRO A 227 -9.98 18.63 3.27
N GLU A 228 -9.32 17.51 2.97
CA GLU A 228 -9.70 16.19 3.48
C GLU A 228 -8.52 15.46 4.11
N TYR A 229 -8.82 14.71 5.17
CA TYR A 229 -7.87 13.85 5.85
C TYR A 229 -8.50 12.48 6.11
N LEU A 230 -7.86 11.42 5.63
CA LEU A 230 -8.35 10.05 5.74
C LEU A 230 -7.42 9.26 6.67
N LEU A 231 -7.97 8.80 7.78
CA LEU A 231 -7.32 7.80 8.62
C LEU A 231 -7.82 6.41 8.26
N VAL A 232 -6.89 5.47 8.08
CA VAL A 232 -7.20 4.07 7.79
C VAL A 232 -6.61 3.19 8.87
N ASP A 233 -7.47 2.59 9.70
CA ASP A 233 -7.07 1.50 10.60
C ASP A 233 -7.31 0.17 9.89
N THR A 234 -6.23 -0.59 9.79
CA THR A 234 -6.23 -1.90 9.15
C THR A 234 -6.86 -3.01 10.01
N GLY A 235 -7.25 -2.70 11.24
CA GLY A 235 -7.61 -3.71 12.24
C GLY A 235 -6.38 -4.52 12.66
N GLU A 236 -5.17 -3.97 12.49
CA GLU A 236 -3.97 -4.65 12.97
C GLU A 236 -4.04 -4.77 14.50
N PHE A 237 -4.60 -3.80 15.20
CA PHE A 237 -4.56 -3.77 16.66
C PHE A 237 -5.92 -3.68 17.33
N GLN A 238 -6.92 -3.23 16.58
CA GLN A 238 -8.33 -3.28 16.95
C GLN A 238 -8.98 -4.47 16.21
N THR A 239 -10.03 -5.06 16.78
CA THR A 239 -10.60 -6.31 16.27
C THR A 239 -11.18 -6.17 14.85
N ASP A 240 -11.55 -4.95 14.46
CA ASP A 240 -12.16 -4.64 13.17
C ASP A 240 -11.44 -3.47 12.47
N PRO A 241 -11.19 -3.56 11.15
CA PRO A 241 -10.67 -2.44 10.38
C PRO A 241 -11.70 -1.31 10.30
N ASN A 242 -11.24 -0.07 10.12
CA ASN A 242 -12.12 1.08 10.00
C ASN A 242 -11.44 2.23 9.24
N MET A 243 -12.24 3.15 8.73
CA MET A 243 -11.77 4.41 8.17
C MET A 243 -12.49 5.59 8.81
N TRP A 244 -11.80 6.72 8.90
CA TRP A 244 -12.36 8.00 9.33
C TRP A 244 -11.99 9.07 8.31
N LEU A 245 -13.01 9.72 7.76
CA LEU A 245 -12.83 10.88 6.92
C LEU A 245 -13.12 12.14 7.71
N PHE A 246 -12.12 13.01 7.77
CA PHE A 246 -12.24 14.35 8.31
C PHE A 246 -12.31 15.35 7.16
N ARG A 247 -13.23 16.31 7.25
CA ARG A 247 -13.33 17.43 6.30
C ARG A 247 -13.13 18.74 7.04
N ARG A 248 -12.33 19.62 6.46
CA ARG A 248 -12.07 20.94 7.02
C ARG A 248 -13.31 21.79 6.84
N ALA A 249 -13.82 22.36 7.94
CA ALA A 249 -14.98 23.24 7.89
C ALA A 249 -14.52 24.67 7.59
N GLU A 250 -15.18 25.32 6.61
CA GLU A 250 -14.90 26.72 6.25
C GLU A 250 -15.05 27.73 7.40
N PRO A 251 -16.04 27.61 8.33
CA PRO A 251 -16.27 28.65 9.33
C PRO A 251 -15.16 28.81 10.37
N ASP A 252 -14.55 27.71 10.80
CA ASP A 252 -13.54 27.67 11.86
C ASP A 252 -12.17 27.17 11.38
N GLY A 253 -12.09 26.65 10.15
CA GLY A 253 -10.88 26.08 9.58
C GLY A 253 -10.46 24.75 10.23
N ALA A 254 -11.28 24.16 11.10
CA ALA A 254 -10.96 22.94 11.84
C ALA A 254 -11.51 21.70 11.13
N TYR A 255 -10.92 20.54 11.43
CA TYR A 255 -11.43 19.26 10.96
C TYR A 255 -12.61 18.78 11.79
N HIS A 256 -13.63 18.25 11.11
CA HIS A 256 -14.74 17.52 11.71
C HIS A 256 -14.85 16.14 11.07
N VAL A 257 -15.22 15.12 11.86
CA VAL A 257 -15.50 13.78 11.33
C VAL A 257 -16.72 13.89 10.41
N ALA A 258 -16.51 13.74 9.11
CA ALA A 258 -17.56 13.78 8.12
C ALA A 258 -18.22 12.41 7.96
N GLU A 259 -17.40 11.35 7.87
CA GLU A 259 -17.86 9.98 7.67
C GLU A 259 -16.93 9.02 8.42
N ARG A 260 -17.47 7.87 8.86
CA ARG A 260 -16.69 6.77 9.47
C ARG A 260 -17.29 5.43 9.10
N GLY A 261 -16.44 4.42 8.93
CA GLY A 261 -16.88 3.06 8.60
C GLY A 261 -16.01 2.40 7.54
N LEU A 262 -16.58 1.37 6.91
CA LEU A 262 -15.92 0.58 5.87
C LEU A 262 -16.16 1.11 4.45
N ASP A 263 -17.08 2.05 4.26
CA ASP A 263 -17.40 2.66 2.97
C ASP A 263 -17.50 4.17 3.18
N LEU A 264 -16.75 4.96 2.40
CA LEU A 264 -16.67 6.41 2.49
C LEU A 264 -16.64 7.04 1.10
N THR A 265 -16.94 8.33 0.99
CA THR A 265 -16.64 9.11 -0.24
C THR A 265 -15.54 10.12 0.02
N VAL A 266 -14.37 9.92 -0.58
CA VAL A 266 -13.17 10.74 -0.36
C VAL A 266 -12.76 11.36 -1.70
N CYS A 267 -12.59 12.68 -1.74
CA CYS A 267 -12.30 13.47 -2.94
C CYS A 267 -13.30 13.24 -4.08
N GLY A 268 -14.57 12.99 -3.71
CA GLY A 268 -15.64 12.61 -4.65
C GLY A 268 -15.53 11.19 -5.20
N VAL A 269 -14.58 10.38 -4.73
CA VAL A 269 -14.38 8.98 -5.13
C VAL A 269 -14.90 8.06 -4.03
N PRO A 270 -15.84 7.15 -4.33
CA PRO A 270 -16.24 6.11 -3.39
C PRO A 270 -15.05 5.19 -3.09
N MET A 271 -14.72 5.05 -1.81
CA MET A 271 -13.66 4.19 -1.30
C MET A 271 -14.25 3.22 -0.28
N ARG A 272 -13.69 2.02 -0.20
CA ARG A 272 -14.09 1.06 0.83
C ARG A 272 -12.94 0.20 1.30
N LEU A 273 -13.06 -0.28 2.52
CA LEU A 273 -12.16 -1.21 3.15
C LEU A 273 -12.91 -2.50 3.44
N ARG A 274 -12.49 -3.60 2.80
CA ARG A 274 -13.07 -4.92 3.06
C ARG A 274 -12.24 -5.64 4.11
N PRO A 275 -12.84 -6.14 5.21
CA PRO A 275 -12.16 -7.00 6.15
C PRO A 275 -11.50 -8.17 5.44
N ALA A 276 -10.32 -8.57 5.92
CA ALA A 276 -9.61 -9.68 5.34
C ALA A 276 -10.43 -10.97 5.45
N ALA A 277 -10.47 -11.77 4.39
CA ALA A 277 -11.19 -13.05 4.38
C ALA A 277 -10.60 -14.08 5.38
N VAL A 278 -9.35 -13.89 5.78
CA VAL A 278 -8.62 -14.71 6.75
C VAL A 278 -8.12 -13.81 7.88
N PRO A 279 -8.38 -14.14 9.15
CA PRO A 279 -7.86 -13.38 10.28
C PRO A 279 -6.33 -13.24 10.22
N GLY A 280 -5.84 -12.00 10.39
CA GLY A 280 -4.40 -11.68 10.36
C GLY A 280 -3.88 -11.18 9.01
N ASN A 281 -4.64 -11.35 7.92
CA ASN A 281 -4.31 -10.78 6.61
C ASN A 281 -4.63 -9.28 6.54
N VAL A 282 -4.05 -8.61 5.54
CA VAL A 282 -4.33 -7.21 5.21
C VAL A 282 -5.77 -7.08 4.71
N PRO A 283 -6.55 -6.09 5.19
CA PRO A 283 -7.82 -5.77 4.57
C PRO A 283 -7.62 -5.30 3.12
N VAL A 284 -8.66 -5.38 2.31
CA VAL A 284 -8.60 -4.97 0.90
C VAL A 284 -9.16 -3.56 0.78
N PHE A 285 -8.28 -2.60 0.50
CA PHE A 285 -8.66 -1.24 0.16
C PHE A 285 -9.09 -1.16 -1.31
N GLN A 286 -10.24 -0.55 -1.58
CA GLN A 286 -10.81 -0.46 -2.92
C GLN A 286 -11.30 0.95 -3.23
N CYS A 287 -11.05 1.41 -4.44
CA CYS A 287 -11.60 2.65 -4.99
C CYS A 287 -12.56 2.35 -6.14
N ARG A 288 -13.63 3.13 -6.26
CA ARG A 288 -14.55 3.02 -7.39
C ARG A 288 -14.15 4.00 -8.48
N ASP A 289 -13.83 3.47 -9.64
CA ASP A 289 -13.54 4.28 -10.82
C ASP A 289 -14.82 4.99 -11.31
N ALA A 290 -14.72 6.29 -11.56
CA ALA A 290 -15.89 7.13 -11.89
C ALA A 290 -16.48 6.81 -13.27
N ASP A 291 -15.63 6.45 -14.24
CA ASP A 291 -15.99 6.26 -15.63
C ASP A 291 -16.61 4.87 -15.84
N THR A 292 -15.94 3.84 -15.31
CA THR A 292 -16.36 2.44 -15.44
C THR A 292 -17.33 1.99 -14.35
N ARG A 293 -17.42 2.75 -13.25
CA ARG A 293 -18.18 2.41 -12.03
C ARG A 293 -17.76 1.09 -11.39
N GLN A 294 -16.59 0.55 -11.76
CA GLN A 294 -16.05 -0.69 -11.20
C GLN A 294 -15.25 -0.41 -9.93
N TRP A 295 -15.18 -1.40 -9.04
CA TRP A 295 -14.29 -1.37 -7.89
C TRP A 295 -12.92 -1.91 -8.28
N HIS A 296 -11.88 -1.18 -7.90
CA HIS A 296 -10.49 -1.54 -8.15
C HIS A 296 -9.75 -1.68 -6.82
N ASP A 297 -8.95 -2.74 -6.72
CA ASP A 297 -7.82 -2.87 -5.80
C ASP A 297 -6.59 -3.27 -6.62
N HIS A 298 -5.40 -3.00 -6.08
CA HIS A 298 -4.15 -3.28 -6.76
C HIS A 298 -3.97 -4.77 -7.08
N GLU A 299 -4.13 -5.66 -6.10
CA GLU A 299 -3.90 -7.11 -6.25
C GLU A 299 -4.86 -7.72 -7.28
N GLY A 300 -6.16 -7.43 -7.19
CA GLY A 300 -7.16 -7.86 -8.16
C GLY A 300 -6.93 -7.28 -9.55
N SER A 301 -6.31 -6.10 -9.66
CA SER A 301 -5.89 -5.54 -10.95
C SER A 301 -4.66 -6.24 -11.53
N LEU A 302 -3.70 -6.65 -10.71
CA LEU A 302 -2.58 -7.51 -11.14
C LEU A 302 -3.07 -8.88 -11.60
N GLU A 303 -3.95 -9.53 -10.83
CA GLU A 303 -4.54 -10.81 -11.20
C GLU A 303 -5.29 -10.73 -12.54
N ARG A 304 -6.07 -9.65 -12.74
CA ARG A 304 -6.75 -9.41 -14.02
C ARG A 304 -5.75 -9.25 -15.17
N ARG A 305 -4.70 -8.43 -15.00
CA ARG A 305 -3.65 -8.28 -16.02
C ARG A 305 -2.95 -9.60 -16.33
N GLY A 306 -2.65 -10.40 -15.31
CA GLY A 306 -2.08 -11.74 -15.47
C GLY A 306 -2.98 -12.67 -16.27
N LYS A 307 -4.28 -12.72 -15.93
CA LYS A 307 -5.28 -13.52 -16.67
C LYS A 307 -5.41 -13.06 -18.14
N VAL A 308 -5.43 -11.76 -18.38
CA VAL A 308 -5.46 -11.19 -19.75
C VAL A 308 -4.19 -11.59 -20.50
N HIS A 309 -3.02 -11.46 -19.90
CA HIS A 309 -1.75 -11.87 -20.51
C HIS A 309 -1.74 -13.36 -20.89
N THR A 310 -2.16 -14.24 -19.98
CA THR A 310 -2.29 -15.68 -20.27
C THR A 310 -3.30 -15.96 -21.38
N ALA A 311 -4.45 -15.28 -21.40
CA ALA A 311 -5.43 -15.43 -22.47
C ALA A 311 -4.88 -14.96 -23.82
N LEU A 312 -4.11 -13.86 -23.86
CA LEU A 312 -3.45 -13.38 -25.08
C LEU A 312 -2.39 -14.36 -25.57
N GLN A 313 -1.59 -14.96 -24.69
CA GLN A 313 -0.65 -16.02 -25.09
C GLN A 313 -1.37 -17.23 -25.71
N LEU A 314 -2.50 -17.63 -25.14
CA LEU A 314 -3.33 -18.69 -25.70
C LEU A 314 -3.91 -18.29 -27.06
N LEU A 315 -4.36 -17.04 -27.21
CA LEU A 315 -4.86 -16.51 -28.47
C LEU A 315 -3.78 -16.50 -29.54
N ASP A 316 -2.58 -16.02 -29.21
CA ASP A 316 -1.43 -15.99 -30.12
C ASP A 316 -1.03 -17.42 -30.55
N ALA A 317 -1.22 -18.42 -29.69
CA ALA A 317 -0.98 -19.83 -30.00
C ALA A 317 -2.06 -20.47 -30.89
N VAL A 318 -3.33 -20.11 -30.67
CA VAL A 318 -4.47 -20.67 -31.43
C VAL A 318 -4.67 -19.96 -32.78
N LEU A 319 -4.37 -18.65 -32.84
CA LEU A 319 -4.60 -17.81 -34.01
C LEU A 319 -3.34 -17.00 -34.36
N PRO A 320 -2.24 -17.65 -34.77
CA PRO A 320 -0.95 -16.99 -35.01
C PRO A 320 -0.97 -16.00 -36.19
N SER A 321 -1.98 -16.07 -37.06
CA SER A 321 -2.18 -15.18 -38.20
C SER A 321 -3.04 -13.95 -37.89
N LEU A 322 -3.44 -13.75 -36.64
CA LEU A 322 -4.24 -12.58 -36.24
C LEU A 322 -3.45 -11.28 -36.50
N PRO A 323 -4.02 -10.30 -37.26
CA PRO A 323 -3.34 -9.04 -37.51
C PRO A 323 -3.04 -8.28 -36.22
N SER A 324 -1.84 -7.71 -36.12
CA SER A 324 -1.40 -6.97 -34.92
C SER A 324 -2.37 -5.86 -34.47
N PRO A 325 -3.01 -5.07 -35.36
CA PRO A 325 -4.00 -4.07 -34.95
C PRO A 325 -5.23 -4.68 -34.26
N ASP A 326 -5.68 -5.84 -34.75
CA ASP A 326 -6.84 -6.54 -34.19
C ASP A 326 -6.50 -7.15 -32.82
N ARG A 327 -5.31 -7.75 -32.70
CA ARG A 327 -4.76 -8.26 -31.45
C ARG A 327 -4.62 -7.16 -30.40
N ALA A 328 -4.09 -5.99 -30.78
CA ALA A 328 -3.98 -4.83 -29.91
C ALA A 328 -5.35 -4.29 -29.45
N ARG A 329 -6.35 -4.29 -30.34
CA ARG A 329 -7.72 -3.88 -29.98
C ARG A 329 -8.37 -4.84 -28.97
N ILE A 330 -8.18 -6.14 -29.15
CA ILE A 330 -8.68 -7.17 -28.21
C ILE A 330 -8.00 -6.99 -26.85
N GLU A 331 -6.67 -6.86 -26.83
CA GLU A 331 -5.91 -6.61 -25.61
C GLU A 331 -6.41 -5.36 -24.88
N ALA A 332 -6.51 -4.22 -25.57
CA ALA A 332 -6.96 -2.97 -24.98
C ALA A 332 -8.37 -3.10 -24.37
N SER A 333 -9.27 -3.78 -25.07
CA SER A 333 -10.63 -4.00 -24.56
C SER A 333 -10.66 -4.93 -23.35
N TRP A 334 -9.89 -6.03 -23.35
CA TRP A 334 -9.81 -6.95 -22.20
C TRP A 334 -9.10 -6.32 -20.99
N GLN A 335 -8.12 -5.44 -21.22
CA GLN A 335 -7.49 -4.67 -20.15
C GLN A 335 -8.48 -3.67 -19.54
N ALA A 336 -9.31 -3.02 -20.35
CA ALA A 336 -10.29 -2.03 -19.89
C ALA A 336 -11.51 -2.66 -19.21
N ALA A 337 -12.14 -3.66 -19.84
CA ALA A 337 -13.38 -4.26 -19.35
C ALA A 337 -13.18 -5.47 -18.44
N GLY A 338 -11.96 -6.02 -18.42
CA GLY A 338 -11.68 -7.34 -17.87
C GLY A 338 -11.89 -8.45 -18.90
N LEU A 339 -11.33 -9.62 -18.61
CA LEU A 339 -11.46 -10.80 -19.45
C LEU A 339 -12.91 -11.32 -19.41
N PRO A 340 -13.58 -11.54 -20.57
CA PRO A 340 -14.90 -12.18 -20.60
C PRO A 340 -14.87 -13.55 -19.93
N VAL A 341 -15.95 -13.91 -19.22
CA VAL A 341 -16.05 -15.21 -18.50
C VAL A 341 -15.78 -16.39 -19.43
N GLU A 342 -16.22 -16.30 -20.69
CA GLU A 342 -16.06 -17.34 -21.71
C GLU A 342 -14.85 -17.13 -22.63
N ALA A 343 -13.90 -16.25 -22.28
CA ALA A 343 -12.79 -15.92 -23.17
C ALA A 343 -11.94 -17.15 -23.54
N VAL A 344 -11.56 -17.98 -22.56
CA VAL A 344 -10.74 -19.17 -22.81
C VAL A 344 -11.47 -20.20 -23.69
N PRO A 345 -12.72 -20.61 -23.38
CA PRO A 345 -13.50 -21.47 -24.28
C PRO A 345 -13.65 -20.90 -25.69
N ARG A 346 -13.91 -19.59 -25.83
CA ARG A 346 -14.01 -18.92 -27.14
C ARG A 346 -12.69 -18.95 -27.90
N ILE A 347 -11.56 -18.68 -27.24
CA ILE A 347 -10.23 -18.78 -27.87
C ILE A 347 -10.00 -20.21 -28.36
N LEU A 348 -10.24 -21.22 -27.52
CA LEU A 348 -10.03 -22.63 -27.91
C LEU A 348 -10.91 -23.05 -29.09
N SER A 349 -12.14 -22.54 -29.19
CA SER A 349 -13.03 -22.84 -30.32
C SER A 349 -12.49 -22.37 -31.68
N LEU A 350 -11.58 -21.39 -31.70
CA LEU A 350 -10.94 -20.89 -32.92
C LEU A 350 -9.99 -21.90 -33.57
N GLN A 351 -9.60 -22.96 -32.86
CA GLN A 351 -8.83 -24.06 -33.48
C GLN A 351 -9.61 -24.74 -34.61
N GLY A 352 -10.94 -24.82 -34.49
CA GLY A 352 -11.82 -25.39 -35.52
C GLY A 352 -12.32 -24.35 -36.53
N GLU A 353 -12.42 -23.08 -36.13
CA GLU A 353 -13.08 -22.02 -36.91
C GLU A 353 -12.31 -20.68 -36.83
N PRO A 354 -11.06 -20.60 -37.33
CA PRO A 354 -10.19 -19.44 -37.12
C PRO A 354 -10.75 -18.15 -37.73
N ASP A 355 -11.49 -18.25 -38.84
CA ASP A 355 -12.08 -17.08 -39.53
C ASP A 355 -13.20 -16.40 -38.74
N ARG A 356 -13.77 -17.09 -37.73
CA ARG A 356 -14.83 -16.55 -36.87
C ARG A 356 -14.32 -15.79 -35.66
N TRP A 357 -13.02 -15.51 -35.58
CA TRP A 357 -12.43 -14.78 -34.46
C TRP A 357 -13.11 -13.44 -34.19
N ARG A 358 -13.57 -12.71 -35.23
CA ARG A 358 -14.29 -11.44 -35.06
C ARG A 358 -15.61 -11.62 -34.32
N GLU A 359 -16.34 -12.70 -34.58
CA GLU A 359 -17.62 -12.98 -33.95
C GLU A 359 -17.42 -13.47 -32.51
N LEU A 360 -16.46 -14.38 -32.31
CA LEU A 360 -16.23 -15.04 -31.03
C LEU A 360 -15.51 -14.14 -30.02
N LEU A 361 -14.61 -13.29 -30.49
CA LEU A 361 -13.82 -12.35 -29.67
C LEU A 361 -14.33 -10.91 -29.80
N ALA A 362 -15.48 -10.68 -30.45
CA ALA A 362 -16.08 -9.36 -30.61
C ALA A 362 -16.08 -8.61 -29.27
N THR A 363 -15.38 -7.49 -29.27
CA THR A 363 -15.41 -6.52 -28.19
C THR A 363 -16.46 -5.48 -28.56
N PRO A 364 -17.41 -5.14 -27.67
CA PRO A 364 -18.45 -4.18 -27.98
C PRO A 364 -17.79 -2.89 -28.46
N SER A 365 -18.14 -2.45 -29.67
CA SER A 365 -17.60 -1.24 -30.27
C SER A 365 -17.82 -0.09 -29.28
N VAL A 366 -16.73 0.59 -28.89
CA VAL A 366 -16.85 1.89 -28.23
C VAL A 366 -17.67 2.77 -29.18
N PRO A 367 -18.77 3.42 -28.73
CA PRO A 367 -19.52 4.29 -29.60
C PRO A 367 -18.57 5.38 -30.09
N GLU A 368 -18.38 5.49 -31.40
CA GLU A 368 -17.75 6.67 -31.99
C GLU A 368 -18.52 7.89 -31.46
N ALA A 369 -17.82 8.71 -30.67
CA ALA A 369 -18.34 10.01 -30.29
C ALA A 369 -18.80 10.71 -31.57
N ALA A 370 -20.10 11.03 -31.61
CA ALA A 370 -20.72 11.67 -32.76
C ALA A 370 -19.87 12.87 -33.16
N HIS A 371 -19.18 12.76 -34.29
CA HIS A 371 -18.66 13.91 -34.99
C HIS A 371 -19.87 14.72 -35.45
N GLU A 372 -20.31 15.65 -34.58
CA GLU A 372 -21.15 16.76 -34.97
C GLU A 372 -20.38 17.54 -36.03
N SER A 373 -20.66 17.19 -37.28
CA SER A 373 -20.28 17.98 -38.43
C SER A 373 -21.13 19.24 -38.39
N GLU A 374 -20.57 20.32 -37.86
CA GLU A 374 -21.12 21.66 -38.00
C GLU A 374 -21.22 22.00 -39.49
N HIS A 375 -22.39 21.73 -40.07
CA HIS A 375 -22.85 22.42 -41.26
C HIS A 375 -23.07 23.88 -40.90
N HIS A 376 -22.08 24.73 -41.21
CA HIS A 376 -22.31 26.17 -41.36
C HIS A 376 -23.23 26.41 -42.55
N PRO A 377 -24.42 27.01 -42.36
CA PRO A 377 -25.19 27.55 -43.46
C PRO A 377 -24.58 28.89 -43.86
N SER A 378 -23.96 28.94 -45.03
CA SER A 378 -23.69 30.18 -45.75
C SER A 378 -25.01 30.93 -45.96
N SER A 379 -25.11 32.15 -45.43
CA SER A 379 -26.20 33.08 -45.78
C SER A 379 -25.69 34.17 -46.73
N PRO A 380 -26.53 34.62 -47.68
CA PRO A 380 -26.21 35.61 -48.72
C PRO A 380 -26.13 37.05 -48.23
#